data_AF-A0A6B3G2U5-F1
#
_entry.id   AF-A0A6B3G2U5-F1
#
_cell.length_a   1.000
_cell.length_b   1.000
_cell.length_c   1.000
_cell.angle_alpha   90.00
_cell.angle_beta   90.00
_cell.angle_gamma   90.00
#
_symmetry.space_group_name_H-M   'P 1'
#
loop_
_entity.id
_entity.type
_entity.pdbx_description
1 polymer ?
#
loop_
_entity_poly.entity_id
_entity_poly.type
_entity_poly.pdbx_seq_one_letter_code
_entity_poly.pdbx_strand_id
1 'polypeptide(L)' 'KYWVNNVGGTTALLAAMREHGVRTLVFSSTAATYGEPVSSPITETDPTAPTSPYGASKLAVDHMISGE' A
#
# COMPACT_ATOMS: atom_id res chain seq x y z
N LYS A 1 -1.60 15.48 2.53
CA LYS A 1 -1.63 15.19 1.07
C LYS A 1 -1.56 13.68 0.79
N TYR A 2 -0.51 12.97 1.22
CA TYR A 2 -0.35 11.53 0.97
C TYR A 2 -1.52 10.66 1.47
N TRP A 3 -2.00 10.87 2.69
CA TRP A 3 -3.14 10.11 3.24
C TRP A 3 -4.41 10.25 2.41
N VAL A 4 -4.82 11.48 2.10
CA VAL A 4 -6.03 11.73 1.29
C VAL A 4 -5.88 11.13 -0.12
N ASN A 5 -4.74 11.34 -0.77
CA ASN A 5 -4.57 10.93 -2.15
C ASN A 5 -4.35 9.42 -2.29
N ASN A 6 -3.49 8.83 -1.47
CA ASN A 6 -3.14 7.42 -1.57
C ASN A 6 -4.19 6.56 -0.87
N VAL A 7 -4.46 6.81 0.41
CA VAL A 7 -5.42 5.99 1.16
C VAL A 7 -6.85 6.31 0.73
N GLY A 8 -7.25 7.58 0.84
CA GLY A 8 -8.60 8.00 0.46
C GLY A 8 -8.92 7.72 -1.02
N GLY A 9 -7.99 8.03 -1.91
CA GLY A 9 -8.13 7.75 -3.34
C GLY A 9 -8.26 6.25 -3.64
N THR A 10 -7.43 5.40 -3.02
CA THR A 10 -7.56 3.95 -3.21
C THR A 10 -8.84 3.39 -2.59
N THR A 11 -9.29 3.88 -1.43
CA THR A 11 -10.60 3.49 -0.86
C THR A 11 -11.74 3.78 -1.85
N ALA A 12 -11.75 4.96 -2.45
CA ALA A 12 -12.76 5.33 -3.45
C ALA A 12 -12.67 4.45 -4.71
N LEU A 13 -11.45 4.13 -5.18
CA LEU A 13 -11.23 3.25 -6.30
C LEU A 13 -11.74 1.82 -6.04
N LEU A 14 -11.38 1.24 -4.89
CA LEU A 14 -11.83 -0.10 -4.51
C LEU A 14 -13.36 -0.15 -4.41
N ALA A 15 -14.00 0.91 -3.90
CA ALA A 15 -15.45 1.01 -3.88
C ALA A 15 -16.08 0.98 -5.28
N ALA A 16 -15.55 1.77 -6.21
CA ALA A 16 -16.01 1.75 -7.61
C ALA A 16 -15.75 0.41 -8.30
N MET A 17 -14.60 -0.22 -8.03
CA MET A 17 -14.28 -1.56 -8.55
C MET A 17 -15.32 -2.59 -8.11
N ARG A 18 -15.72 -2.58 -6.83
CA ARG A 18 -16.77 -3.47 -6.32
C ARG A 18 -18.11 -3.23 -7.01
N GLU A 19 -18.50 -1.96 -7.15
CA GLU A 19 -19.75 -1.57 -7.82
C GLU A 19 -19.81 -2.07 -9.27
N HIS A 20 -18.69 -2.03 -9.99
CA HIS A 20 -18.61 -2.44 -11.39
C HIS A 20 -18.10 -3.87 -11.61
N GLY A 21 -17.94 -4.67 -10.54
CA GLY A 21 -17.50 -6.06 -10.65
C GLY A 21 -16.06 -6.24 -11.15
N VAL A 22 -15.19 -5.25 -10.99
CA VAL A 22 -13.76 -5.35 -11.32
C VAL A 22 -13.03 -6.07 -10.20
N ARG A 23 -12.40 -7.20 -10.51
CA ARG A 23 -11.78 -8.10 -9.51
C ARG A 23 -10.26 -8.15 -9.53
N THR A 24 -9.63 -7.43 -10.46
CA THR A 24 -8.17 -7.47 -10.66
C THR A 24 -7.61 -6.07 -10.51
N LEU A 25 -6.60 -5.92 -9.66
CA LEU A 25 -5.88 -4.68 -9.42
C LEU A 25 -4.38 -4.95 -9.42
N VAL A 26 -3.61 -4.11 -10.12
CA VAL A 26 -2.16 -4.02 -9.96
C VAL A 26 -1.87 -2.72 -9.24
N PHE A 27 -1.43 -2.81 -7.98
CA PHE A 27 -1.09 -1.66 -7.18
C PHE A 27 0.42 -1.42 -7.16
N SER A 28 0.84 -0.19 -7.46
CA SER A 28 2.23 0.22 -7.35
C SER A 28 2.55 0.63 -5.91
N SER A 29 3.07 -0.30 -5.11
CA SER A 29 3.59 -0.02 -3.76
C SER A 29 5.02 0.54 -3.82
N THR A 30 5.80 0.40 -2.74
CA THR A 30 7.16 0.96 -2.63
C THR A 30 8.01 0.21 -1.61
N ALA A 31 9.34 0.12 -1.84
CA ALA A 31 10.27 -0.39 -0.84
C ALA A 31 10.36 0.49 0.43
N ALA A 32 9.86 1.74 0.39
CA ALA A 32 9.80 2.61 1.57
C ALA A 32 8.84 2.09 2.66
N THR A 33 8.07 1.02 2.41
CA THR A 33 7.29 0.32 3.43
C THR A 33 8.18 -0.45 4.41
N TYR A 34 9.36 -0.89 3.99
CA TYR A 34 10.32 -1.60 4.85
C TYR A 34 11.09 -0.67 5.79
N GLY A 35 11.17 0.63 5.48
CA GLY A 35 11.93 1.58 6.28
C GLY A 35 13.44 1.36 6.16
N GLU A 36 14.13 1.32 7.31
CA GLU A 36 15.56 1.01 7.35
C GLU A 36 15.78 -0.51 7.17
N PRO A 37 16.52 -0.96 6.14
CA PRO A 37 16.69 -2.38 5.85
C PRO A 37 17.44 -3.11 6.97
N VAL A 38 16.90 -4.25 7.41
CA VAL A 38 17.58 -5.14 8.37
C VAL A 38 18.63 -6.04 7.69
N SER A 39 18.48 -6.29 6.39
CA SER A 39 19.39 -7.09 5.57
C SER A 39 19.40 -6.61 4.11
N SER A 40 20.42 -7.04 3.35
CA SER A 40 20.51 -6.79 1.91
C SER A 40 20.89 -8.09 1.18
N PRO A 41 20.11 -8.55 0.20
CA PRO A 41 18.91 -7.91 -0.35
C PRO A 41 17.72 -7.91 0.63
N ILE A 42 16.80 -6.95 0.44
CA ILE A 42 15.50 -6.92 1.12
C ILE A 42 14.60 -7.97 0.49
N THR A 43 13.87 -8.73 1.30
CA THR A 43 12.88 -9.70 0.83
C THR A 43 11.45 -9.27 1.18
N GLU A 44 10.45 -9.80 0.50
CA GLU A 44 9.04 -9.49 0.77
C GLU A 44 8.55 -9.96 2.16
N THR A 45 9.32 -10.83 2.82
CA THR A 45 9.06 -11.29 4.19
C THR A 45 9.69 -10.41 5.26
N ASP A 46 10.49 -9.42 4.88
CA ASP A 46 11.14 -8.52 5.83
C ASP A 46 10.08 -7.63 6.53
N PRO A 47 10.33 -7.24 7.79
CA PRO A 47 9.39 -6.43 8.55
C PRO A 47 9.14 -5.08 7.87
N THR A 48 7.87 -4.64 7.87
CA THR A 48 7.49 -3.31 7.40
C THR A 48 7.55 -2.31 8.56
N ALA A 49 8.40 -1.29 8.42
CA ALA A 49 8.62 -0.26 9.43
C ALA A 49 8.83 1.13 8.78
N PRO A 50 7.83 1.68 8.07
CA PRO A 50 8.01 2.88 7.28
C PRO A 50 8.40 4.09 8.14
N THR A 51 9.44 4.81 7.73
CA THR A 51 9.98 5.98 8.44
C THR A 51 9.43 7.31 7.90
N SER A 52 8.50 7.27 6.93
CA SER A 52 7.93 8.45 6.30
C SER A 52 6.41 8.35 6.12
N PRO A 53 5.68 9.48 6.09
CA PRO A 53 4.24 9.48 5.79
C PRO A 53 3.89 8.88 4.42
N TYR A 54 4.80 8.98 3.44
CA TYR A 54 4.62 8.36 2.13
C TYR A 54 4.63 6.83 2.24
N GLY A 55 5.67 6.26 2.85
CA GLY A 55 5.79 4.82 3.08
C GLY A 55 4.62 4.28 3.91
N ALA A 56 4.26 4.98 4.99
CA ALA A 56 3.11 4.61 5.83
C ALA A 56 1.79 4.61 5.03
N SER A 57 1.58 5.61 4.15
CA SER A 57 0.37 5.65 3.33
C SER A 57 0.31 4.53 2.29
N LYS A 58 1.45 4.06 1.76
CA LYS A 58 1.51 2.94 0.82
C LYS A 58 1.28 1.61 1.52
N LEU A 59 1.91 1.40 2.68
CA LEU A 59 1.68 0.21 3.51
C LEU A 59 0.21 0.10 3.95
N ALA A 60 -0.42 1.22 4.32
CA ALA A 60 -1.85 1.22 4.64
C ALA A 60 -2.73 0.76 3.46
N VAL A 61 -2.36 1.14 2.23
CA VAL A 61 -3.05 0.66 1.03
C VAL A 61 -2.77 -0.82 0.76
N ASP A 62 -1.54 -1.30 0.96
CA ASP A 62 -1.21 -2.74 0.82
C ASP A 62 -2.08 -3.59 1.77
N HIS A 63 -2.26 -3.16 3.02
CA HIS A 63 -3.14 -3.83 3.97
C HIS A 63 -4.62 -3.74 3.57
N MET A 64 -5.06 -2.60 3.04
CA MET A 64 -6.44 -2.43 2.57
C MET A 64 -6.76 -3.40 1.44
N ILE A 65 -5.87 -3.52 0.44
CA ILE A 65 -6.04 -4.42 -0.71
C ILE A 65 -5.95 -5.88 -0.26
N SER A 66 -5.07 -6.21 0.68
CA SER A 66 -4.92 -7.57 1.20
C SER A 66 -6.15 -8.06 1.99
N GLY A 67 -7.01 -7.12 2.44
CA GLY A 67 -8.27 -7.43 3.13
C GLY A 67 -9.51 -7.47 2.24
N GLU A 68 -9.39 -7.17 0.94
CA GLU A 68 -10.48 -7.26 -0.06
C GLU A 68 -10.60 -8.70 -0.63
#